data_AF-A0A8J4GQE4-F1
#
_entry.id   AF-A0A8J4GQE4-F1
#
_cell.length_a   1.000
_cell.length_b   1.000
_cell.length_c   1.000
_cell.angle_alpha   90.00
_cell.angle_beta   90.00
_cell.angle_gamma   90.00
#
_symmetry.space_group_name_H-M   'P 1'
#
loop_
_entity.id
_entity.type
_entity.pdbx_description
1 polymer ?
#
loop_
_entity_poly.entity_id
_entity_poly.type
_entity_poly.pdbx_seq_one_letter_code
_entity_poly.pdbx_strand_id
1 'polypeptide(L)'
;MATALVYNGGRQLNTNVSEQEFREAEKAYNALELTEVITPQTDVKIIEEMLGVAPGTFDDYAFHMKASPNSCCKGCRRELNWLDVCHTALKVPGHTREFILGTFEGEHGRVLAPPFRHLTCFNCNTVQDSRREHIVRGYNCKGYMCQGG
;
A
#
# COMPACT_ATOMS: atom_id res chain seq x y z
N MET A 1 -27.99 -6.70 -3.38
CA MET A 1 -27.44 -6.93 -2.03
C MET A 1 -25.95 -7.13 -2.19
N ALA A 2 -25.13 -6.23 -1.64
CA ALA A 2 -23.68 -6.24 -1.81
C ALA A 2 -23.07 -7.36 -0.96
N THR A 3 -22.65 -8.44 -1.63
CA THR A 3 -21.99 -9.57 -0.99
C THR A 3 -20.64 -9.10 -0.46
N ALA A 4 -20.53 -9.10 0.87
CA ALA A 4 -19.29 -8.88 1.59
C ALA A 4 -18.20 -9.79 1.00
N LEU A 5 -17.14 -9.19 0.49
CA LEU A 5 -15.96 -9.90 0.04
C LEU A 5 -15.40 -10.68 1.22
N VAL A 6 -15.43 -12.01 1.04
CA VAL A 6 -14.92 -13.10 1.86
C VAL A 6 -13.75 -12.66 2.75
N TYR A 7 -14.06 -12.31 4.00
CA TYR A 7 -13.10 -12.41 5.09
C TYR A 7 -13.03 -13.88 5.46
N ASN A 8 -11.95 -14.53 5.04
CA ASN A 8 -11.74 -15.95 5.31
C ASN A 8 -11.43 -16.16 6.80
N GLY A 9 -12.49 -16.30 7.62
CA GLY A 9 -12.49 -17.10 8.85
C GLY A 9 -11.49 -16.74 9.96
N GLY A 10 -11.15 -15.47 10.17
CA GLY A 10 -10.33 -15.07 11.32
C GLY A 10 -8.87 -15.55 11.28
N ARG A 11 -8.34 -15.88 10.09
CA ARG A 11 -6.90 -16.17 9.93
C ARG A 11 -6.09 -14.88 10.01
N GLN A 12 -5.04 -14.91 10.82
CA GLN A 12 -4.03 -13.85 10.92
C GLN A 12 -3.45 -13.54 9.53
N LEU A 13 -3.44 -12.26 9.16
CA LEU A 13 -3.12 -11.70 7.83
C LEU A 13 -1.62 -11.75 7.44
N ASN A 14 -0.85 -12.63 8.08
CA ASN A 14 0.62 -12.74 7.95
C ASN A 14 1.02 -14.13 7.42
N THR A 15 0.27 -14.68 6.47
CA THR A 15 0.65 -15.93 5.81
C THR A 15 0.88 -15.69 4.34
N ASN A 16 2.00 -16.21 3.83
CA ASN A 16 2.22 -16.36 2.40
C ASN A 16 0.98 -17.03 1.77
N VAL A 17 0.40 -16.37 0.77
CA VAL A 17 -0.72 -16.92 0.00
C VAL A 17 -0.22 -17.55 -1.29
N SER A 18 -0.99 -18.51 -1.80
CA SER A 18 -0.75 -19.08 -3.12
C SER A 18 -0.90 -18.02 -4.23
N GLU A 19 -0.34 -18.30 -5.40
CA GLU A 19 -0.54 -17.43 -6.57
C GLU A 19 -2.01 -17.31 -6.96
N GLN A 20 -2.79 -18.39 -6.83
CA GLN A 20 -4.22 -18.38 -7.13
C GLN A 20 -4.97 -17.43 -6.18
N GLU A 21 -4.75 -17.56 -4.87
CA GLU A 21 -5.37 -16.67 -3.88
C GLU A 21 -4.99 -15.21 -4.12
N PHE A 22 -3.74 -14.94 -4.51
CA PHE A 22 -3.29 -13.60 -4.85
C PHE A 22 -3.99 -13.04 -6.10
N ARG A 23 -4.14 -13.84 -7.16
CA ARG A 23 -4.86 -13.45 -8.39
C ARG A 23 -6.34 -13.20 -8.14
N GLU A 24 -6.98 -14.00 -7.29
CA GLU A 24 -8.38 -13.80 -6.90
C GLU A 24 -8.56 -12.51 -6.10
N ALA A 25 -7.67 -12.24 -5.15
CA ALA A 25 -7.67 -10.99 -4.40
C ALA A 25 -7.36 -9.77 -5.31
N GLU A 26 -6.47 -9.92 -6.28
CA GLU A 26 -6.19 -8.90 -7.29
C GLU A 26 -7.43 -8.59 -8.13
N LYS A 27 -8.13 -9.62 -8.62
CA LYS A 27 -9.37 -9.43 -9.38
C LYS A 27 -10.41 -8.68 -8.54
N ALA A 28 -10.56 -9.03 -7.27
CA ALA A 28 -11.45 -8.33 -6.35
C ALA A 28 -11.04 -6.87 -6.14
N TYR A 29 -9.75 -6.60 -5.92
CA TYR A 29 -9.19 -5.25 -5.79
C TYR A 29 -9.42 -4.40 -7.06
N ASN A 30 -9.19 -4.99 -8.23
CA ASN A 30 -9.37 -4.33 -9.52
C ASN A 30 -10.84 -4.00 -9.80
N ALA A 31 -11.77 -4.82 -9.33
CA ALA A 31 -13.22 -4.60 -9.45
C ALA A 31 -13.77 -3.50 -8.52
N LEU A 32 -12.97 -2.97 -7.58
CA LEU A 32 -13.42 -1.89 -6.70
C LEU A 32 -13.53 -0.56 -7.45
N GLU A 33 -14.66 0.10 -7.28
CA GLU A 33 -14.96 1.46 -7.77
C GLU A 33 -14.24 2.53 -6.92
N LEU A 34 -12.91 2.53 -7.01
CA LEU A 34 -12.02 3.45 -6.31
C LEU A 34 -11.16 4.21 -7.32
N THR A 35 -10.73 5.41 -6.92
CA THR A 35 -9.82 6.24 -7.72
C THR A 35 -8.39 5.74 -7.55
N GLU A 36 -7.66 5.66 -8.65
CA GLU A 36 -6.22 5.40 -8.62
C GLU A 36 -5.48 6.66 -8.18
N VAL A 37 -4.62 6.51 -7.17
CA VAL A 37 -3.73 7.54 -6.66
C VAL A 37 -2.30 7.13 -6.99
N ILE A 38 -1.61 8.00 -7.71
CA ILE A 38 -0.22 7.83 -8.11
C ILE A 38 0.65 8.66 -7.18
N THR A 39 1.67 8.05 -6.60
CA THR A 39 2.61 8.76 -5.73
C THR A 39 3.50 9.67 -6.58
N PRO A 40 3.50 11.00 -6.37
CA PRO A 40 4.34 11.91 -7.13
C PRO A 40 5.83 11.59 -6.94
N GLN A 41 6.64 11.85 -7.97
CA GLN A 41 8.09 11.61 -7.91
C GLN A 41 8.81 12.39 -6.79
N THR A 42 8.28 13.56 -6.39
CA THR A 42 8.80 14.28 -5.21
C THR A 42 8.63 13.49 -3.93
N ASP A 43 7.53 12.74 -3.79
CA ASP A 43 7.26 11.91 -2.62
C ASP A 43 8.03 10.60 -2.68
N VAL A 44 8.27 10.05 -3.87
CA VAL A 44 9.14 8.88 -4.07
C VAL A 44 10.55 9.14 -3.54
N LYS A 45 11.13 10.30 -3.82
CA LYS A 45 12.45 10.69 -3.29
C LYS A 45 12.48 10.75 -1.77
N ILE A 46 11.39 11.19 -1.14
CA ILE A 46 11.26 11.19 0.32
C ILE A 46 11.16 9.75 0.85
N ILE A 47 10.47 8.85 0.13
CA ILE A 47 10.43 7.42 0.48
C ILE A 47 11.84 6.81 0.43
N GLU A 48 12.62 7.10 -0.61
CA GLU A 48 14.00 6.62 -0.73
C GLU A 48 14.87 7.05 0.46
N GLU A 49 14.84 8.34 0.79
CA GLU A 49 15.54 8.89 1.95
C GLU A 49 15.05 8.25 3.26
N MET A 50 13.73 8.12 3.42
CA MET A 50 13.09 7.54 4.60
C MET A 50 13.51 6.08 4.84
N LEU A 51 13.69 5.32 3.77
CA LEU A 51 14.10 3.92 3.80
C LEU A 51 15.63 3.73 3.75
N GLY A 52 16.39 4.81 3.50
CA GLY A 52 17.85 4.78 3.48
C GLY A 52 18.42 4.09 2.23
N VAL A 53 17.72 4.13 1.11
CA VAL A 53 18.22 3.64 -0.19
C VAL A 53 18.83 4.79 -1.01
N ALA A 54 19.60 4.44 -2.04
CA ALA A 54 20.20 5.43 -2.92
C ALA A 54 19.11 6.22 -3.67
N PRO A 55 19.29 7.54 -3.90
CA PRO A 55 18.38 8.30 -4.74
C PRO A 55 18.24 7.68 -6.14
N GLY A 56 17.00 7.55 -6.62
CA GLY A 56 16.67 6.94 -7.90
C GLY A 56 16.54 5.41 -7.88
N THR A 57 16.67 4.76 -6.72
CA THR A 57 16.38 3.32 -6.55
C THR A 57 14.96 2.97 -7.01
N PHE A 58 14.02 3.91 -6.87
CA PHE A 58 12.61 3.73 -7.17
C PHE A 58 12.10 4.60 -8.33
N ASP A 59 12.96 5.20 -9.15
CA ASP A 59 12.52 6.07 -10.26
C ASP A 59 11.58 5.34 -11.24
N ASP A 60 11.85 4.05 -11.48
CA ASP A 60 11.04 3.18 -12.36
C ASP A 60 9.87 2.49 -11.61
N TYR A 61 9.71 2.73 -10.30
CA TYR A 61 8.62 2.13 -9.52
C TYR A 61 7.32 2.94 -9.63
N ALA A 62 6.30 2.28 -10.17
CA ALA A 62 4.94 2.79 -10.21
C ALA A 62 4.23 2.57 -8.84
N PHE A 63 4.37 3.52 -7.92
CA PHE A 63 3.68 3.49 -6.62
C PHE A 63 2.20 3.89 -6.74
N HIS A 64 1.36 2.91 -7.04
CA HIS A 64 -0.07 3.08 -7.22
C HIS A 64 -0.85 2.55 -6.01
N MET A 65 -1.91 3.26 -5.63
CA MET A 65 -2.87 2.77 -4.65
C MET A 65 -4.29 3.13 -5.09
N LYS A 66 -5.28 2.40 -4.57
CA LYS A 66 -6.69 2.76 -4.76
C LYS A 66 -7.21 3.47 -3.53
N ALA A 67 -7.94 4.56 -3.74
CA ALA A 67 -8.51 5.37 -2.67
C ALA A 67 -9.97 5.74 -2.98
N SER A 68 -10.74 6.04 -1.94
CA SER A 68 -12.05 6.65 -2.17
C SER A 68 -11.88 8.00 -2.90
N PRO A 69 -12.87 8.43 -3.71
CA PRO A 69 -12.85 9.75 -4.30
C PRO A 69 -12.63 10.83 -3.23
N ASN A 70 -11.73 11.78 -3.49
CA ASN A 70 -11.35 12.85 -2.57
C ASN A 70 -10.73 12.38 -1.24
N SER A 71 -10.04 11.23 -1.24
CA SER A 71 -9.34 10.76 -0.05
C SER A 71 -8.09 11.60 0.25
N CYS A 72 -8.34 12.71 0.94
CA CYS A 72 -7.34 13.65 1.39
C CYS A 72 -7.19 13.56 2.91
N CYS A 73 -6.00 13.87 3.40
CA CYS A 73 -5.74 14.04 4.81
C CYS A 73 -6.73 15.03 5.43
N LYS A 74 -7.40 14.64 6.52
CA LYS A 74 -8.33 15.51 7.25
C LYS A 74 -7.68 16.74 7.87
N GLY A 75 -6.40 16.66 8.21
CA GLY A 75 -5.65 17.76 8.84
C GLY A 75 -5.12 18.79 7.84
N CYS A 76 -4.41 18.34 6.80
CA CYS A 76 -3.72 19.24 5.85
C CYS A 76 -4.24 19.19 4.42
N ARG A 77 -5.31 18.42 4.15
CA ARG A 77 -5.97 18.27 2.84
C ARG A 77 -5.10 17.73 1.70
N ARG A 78 -3.84 17.36 1.97
CA ARG A 78 -2.96 16.64 1.03
C ARG A 78 -3.60 15.32 0.61
N GLU A 79 -3.53 14.97 -0.66
CA GLU A 79 -3.84 13.62 -1.13
C GLU A 79 -2.89 12.61 -0.48
N LEU A 80 -3.44 11.52 0.06
CA LEU A 80 -2.64 10.50 0.73
C LEU A 80 -2.17 9.44 -0.26
N ASN A 81 -0.92 9.05 -0.15
CA ASN A 81 -0.23 8.18 -1.11
C ASN A 81 0.75 7.22 -0.41
N TRP A 82 1.64 6.56 -1.17
CA TRP A 82 2.59 5.59 -0.60
C TRP A 82 3.57 6.20 0.42
N LEU A 83 3.83 7.51 0.38
CA LEU A 83 4.64 8.17 1.40
C LEU A 83 4.00 8.05 2.78
N ASP A 84 2.67 8.19 2.88
CA ASP A 84 1.96 8.02 4.14
C ASP A 84 1.92 6.55 4.57
N VAL A 85 1.90 5.61 3.62
CA VAL A 85 1.99 4.17 3.89
C VAL A 85 3.33 3.83 4.52
N CYS A 86 4.44 4.27 3.92
CA CYS A 86 5.80 4.06 4.45
C CYS A 86 5.97 4.73 5.82
N HIS A 87 5.53 5.98 5.96
CA HIS A 87 5.56 6.72 7.23
C HIS A 87 4.78 5.99 8.33
N THR A 88 3.61 5.46 8.00
CA THR A 88 2.79 4.67 8.93
C THR A 88 3.49 3.37 9.30
N ALA A 89 4.03 2.66 8.32
CA ALA A 89 4.70 1.38 8.54
C ALA A 89 5.87 1.54 9.52
N LEU A 90 6.68 2.60 9.40
CA LEU A 90 7.79 2.87 10.30
C LEU A 90 7.38 3.23 11.74
N LYS A 91 6.12 3.59 11.97
CA LYS A 91 5.58 3.82 13.32
C LYS A 91 5.09 2.53 14.00
N VAL A 92 4.97 1.43 13.26
CA VAL A 92 4.54 0.14 13.80
C VAL A 92 5.74 -0.54 14.49
N PRO A 93 5.65 -0.89 15.79
CA PRO A 93 6.70 -1.61 16.47
C PRO A 93 7.06 -2.91 15.74
N GLY A 94 8.34 -3.11 15.45
CA GLY A 94 8.85 -4.28 14.74
C GLY A 94 8.95 -4.15 13.21
N HIS A 95 8.40 -3.09 12.62
CA HIS A 95 8.66 -2.77 11.22
C HIS A 95 9.96 -1.96 11.11
N THR A 96 11.02 -2.60 10.61
CA THR A 96 12.29 -1.92 10.31
C THR A 96 12.29 -1.37 8.87
N ARG A 97 13.25 -0.51 8.54
CA ARG A 97 13.43 -0.03 7.16
C ARG A 97 13.70 -1.19 6.21
N GLU A 98 14.53 -2.13 6.65
CA GLU A 98 14.92 -3.32 5.91
C GLU A 98 13.70 -4.21 5.65
N PHE A 99 12.82 -4.37 6.63
CA PHE A 99 11.56 -5.11 6.43
C PHE A 99 10.63 -4.44 5.38
N ILE A 100 10.56 -3.11 5.40
CA ILE A 100 9.76 -2.35 4.43
C ILE A 100 10.40 -2.41 3.03
N LEU A 101 11.73 -2.42 2.95
CA LEU A 101 12.45 -2.61 1.69
C LEU A 101 12.30 -4.03 1.15
N GLY A 102 12.46 -5.06 1.96
CA GLY A 102 12.23 -6.46 1.57
C GLY A 102 10.80 -6.70 1.08
N THR A 103 9.84 -5.92 1.57
CA THR A 103 8.49 -5.84 1.02
C THR A 103 8.46 -5.28 -0.40
N PHE A 104 9.18 -4.18 -0.66
CA PHE A 104 9.38 -3.59 -1.99
C PHE A 104 10.26 -4.39 -2.94
N GLU A 105 10.96 -5.41 -2.43
CA GLU A 105 11.81 -6.35 -3.18
C GLU A 105 11.20 -7.76 -3.30
N GLY A 106 10.02 -7.97 -2.70
CA GLY A 106 9.25 -9.21 -2.82
C GLY A 106 9.86 -10.37 -2.04
N GLU A 107 10.75 -10.09 -1.10
CA GLU A 107 11.45 -11.07 -0.29
C GLU A 107 10.51 -11.87 0.61
N HIS A 108 9.39 -11.25 1.00
CA HIS A 108 8.42 -11.84 1.90
C HIS A 108 7.35 -12.69 1.19
N GLY A 109 7.43 -12.82 -0.14
CA GLY A 109 6.45 -13.54 -0.95
C GLY A 109 5.10 -12.80 -1.02
N ARG A 110 4.05 -13.49 -1.47
CA ARG A 110 2.72 -12.91 -1.69
C ARG A 110 1.96 -12.82 -0.38
N VAL A 111 1.76 -11.60 0.10
CA VAL A 111 0.97 -11.32 1.31
C VAL A 111 -0.26 -10.50 0.93
N LEU A 112 -1.44 -10.86 1.43
CA LEU A 112 -2.63 -10.03 1.29
C LEU A 112 -2.70 -9.03 2.44
N ALA A 113 -2.67 -7.73 2.12
CA ALA A 113 -2.91 -6.70 3.12
C ALA A 113 -4.41 -6.64 3.44
N PRO A 114 -4.79 -6.37 4.71
CA PRO A 114 -6.18 -6.07 5.03
C PRO A 114 -6.65 -4.86 4.19
N PRO A 115 -7.92 -4.87 3.77
CA PRO A 115 -8.49 -3.79 2.95
C PRO A 115 -8.53 -2.44 3.67
N PHE A 116 -8.30 -2.39 4.99
CA PHE A 116 -8.34 -1.17 5.78
C PHE A 116 -7.08 -1.07 6.63
N ARG A 117 -6.36 0.05 6.51
CA ARG A 117 -5.26 0.42 7.40
C ARG A 117 -5.46 1.86 7.84
N HIS A 118 -5.22 2.13 9.12
CA HIS A 118 -5.06 3.51 9.57
C HIS A 118 -3.81 4.06 8.90
N LEU A 119 -3.93 5.17 8.19
CA LEU A 119 -2.78 5.88 7.63
C LEU A 119 -2.50 7.11 8.48
N THR A 120 -1.24 7.28 8.87
CA THR A 120 -0.77 8.51 9.47
C THR A 120 -0.22 9.40 8.38
N CYS A 121 -0.78 10.61 8.24
CA CYS A 121 -0.30 11.56 7.25
C CYS A 121 1.17 11.94 7.52
N PHE A 122 2.03 11.84 6.51
CA PHE A 122 3.43 12.23 6.60
C PHE A 122 3.60 13.70 7.01
N ASN A 123 2.82 14.59 6.38
CA ASN A 123 2.97 16.03 6.56
C ASN A 123 2.53 16.55 7.95
N CYS A 124 1.37 16.10 8.44
CA CYS A 124 0.76 16.68 9.66
C CYS A 124 0.50 15.66 10.78
N ASN A 125 0.92 14.41 10.61
CA ASN A 125 0.74 13.31 11.57
C ASN A 125 -0.71 13.00 11.96
N THR A 126 -1.70 13.56 11.27
CA THR A 126 -3.11 13.23 11.49
C THR A 126 -3.36 11.78 11.07
N VAL A 127 -3.88 10.97 12.00
CA VAL A 127 -4.30 9.59 11.73
C VAL A 127 -5.63 9.59 10.99
N GLN A 128 -5.69 8.90 9.86
CA GLN A 128 -6.91 8.65 9.11
C GLN A 128 -7.53 7.34 9.56
N ASP A 129 -8.71 7.44 10.17
CA ASP A 129 -9.36 6.32 10.86
C ASP A 129 -10.54 5.71 10.09
N SER A 130 -10.58 5.91 8.78
CA SER A 130 -11.76 5.59 7.97
C SER A 130 -11.54 4.35 7.13
N ARG A 131 -12.39 3.35 7.40
CA ARG A 131 -12.50 2.04 6.72
C ARG A 131 -12.87 2.13 5.23
N ARG A 132 -12.68 3.26 4.56
CA ARG A 132 -13.07 3.44 3.15
C ARG A 132 -12.03 4.22 2.36
N GLU A 133 -11.04 4.81 3.01
CA GLU A 133 -10.25 5.88 2.39
C GLU A 133 -9.15 5.32 1.47
N HIS A 134 -8.52 4.20 1.82
CA HIS A 134 -7.34 3.70 1.10
C HIS A 134 -7.24 2.18 1.12
N ILE A 135 -6.92 1.60 -0.02
CA ILE A 135 -6.59 0.18 -0.15
C ILE A 135 -5.23 0.09 -0.82
N VAL A 136 -4.28 -0.44 -0.05
CA VAL A 136 -2.96 -0.80 -0.55
C VAL A 136 -3.04 -2.25 -0.96
N ARG A 137 -2.53 -2.55 -2.15
CA ARG A 137 -2.40 -3.93 -2.61
C ARG A 137 -1.54 -4.72 -1.62
N GLY A 138 -1.76 -6.03 -1.55
CA GLY A 138 -0.87 -6.94 -0.82
C GLY A 138 0.62 -6.72 -1.11
N TYR A 139 1.47 -7.09 -0.16
CA TYR A 139 2.92 -6.92 -0.25
C TYR A 139 3.55 -8.12 -0.95
N ASN A 140 4.20 -7.87 -2.09
CA ASN A 140 5.18 -8.72 -2.79
C ASN A 140 5.76 -7.94 -3.97
N CYS A 141 6.72 -7.06 -3.76
CA CYS A 141 7.18 -6.23 -4.87
C CYS A 141 8.50 -6.72 -5.44
N LYS A 142 8.50 -7.44 -6.54
CA LYS A 142 9.60 -7.32 -7.50
C LYS A 142 8.97 -7.00 -8.83
N GLY A 143 8.87 -5.69 -9.10
CA GLY A 143 8.44 -5.16 -10.38
C GLY A 143 7.00 -5.49 -10.76
N TYR A 144 6.12 -4.50 -10.62
CA TYR A 144 5.07 -4.28 -11.63
C TYR A 144 5.67 -3.70 -12.93
N MET A 145 6.86 -4.19 -13.32
CA MET A 145 7.39 -4.00 -14.66
C MET A 145 6.80 -5.10 -15.54
N CYS A 146 5.99 -4.65 -16.49
CA CYS A 146 5.63 -5.33 -17.74
C CYS A 146 4.76 -6.58 -17.59
N GLN A 147 3.45 -6.46 -17.84
CA GLN A 147 2.83 -7.11 -19.02
C GLN A 147 1.34 -6.79 -19.20
N GLY A 148 1.02 -6.51 -20.46
CA GLY A 148 -0.32 -6.44 -21.06
C GLY A 148 -0.73 -4.99 -21.32
N GLY A 149 -0.76 -4.47 -22.54
CA GLY A 149 -0.96 -5.08 -23.85
C GLY A 149 -1.80 -4.11 -24.66
#